data_AF-A0A550CN91-F1
#
_entry.id   AF-A0A550CN91-F1
#
_cell.length_a   1.000
_cell.length_b   1.000
_cell.length_c   1.000
_cell.angle_alpha   90.00
_cell.angle_beta   90.00
_cell.angle_gamma   90.00
#
_symmetry.space_group_name_H-M   'P 1'
#
loop_
_entity.id
_entity.type
_entity.pdbx_description
1 polymer ?
#
loop_
_entity_poly.entity_id
_entity_poly.type
_entity_poly.pdbx_seq_one_letter_code
_entity_poly.pdbx_strand_id
1 'polypeptide(L)'
;MALSSRIANRLKLALCRRYGTVQAKAQARIASIDVTSGLAPSLIDSYSRRHDYLRISLTERCNLRCFYCMPQEGIELSPTGKLLTDEEILRLAELFVKSGVTKIRLTGGEPTVRKGISDIIAQLNTLRVHGLKSIAMTSNGIALHRKLSTLVDNGLTHLNLSLDTLDPYKFVIMTRRRGHEAVLKTLDAALGNSGLRQVKLNVVVIKGLNDAEVFDFIALTKDRPVGVRFIEFMPFTGNKWDQEKMLPSSELLARISQRHPDILRITDEANDTARSWRLPGHEGTFGFISSMSDHFCSSCNRLRITADGNIKVCLFDAKEISLRDRMRAGASNAELLRIVGSAVLGKQEKHSSMQDIDVTTNRPMILIGDCRLARGVHGHRRASAPLHVLSARPHGLQQVRYASSSAPTSTPSSLTHLDEHGRPSMVDVGDKNPTRRSATASGRIYIPAAAYALVSADYPTSSGALSDEISAAQSKARRKGDALTVAQLAAIMASKKTSDLIPLCHPLPITKVDAALTPEEHVAATSDAHQYSILCEATVKCDGKTGVEMEALTAVSVGLLTVWDMLKAVAGKEMEITDIKVTRKSGGRSGDFVRKT
;
A
#
# COMPACT_ATOMS: atom_id res chain seq x y z
N MET A 1 19.83 65.78 8.83
CA MET A 1 19.43 64.36 8.64
C MET A 1 20.11 63.35 9.58
N ALA A 2 21.35 63.55 10.06
CA ALA A 2 22.09 62.51 10.81
C ALA A 2 21.57 62.12 12.22
N LEU A 3 20.76 62.94 12.91
CA LEU A 3 20.23 62.60 14.25
C LEU A 3 19.09 61.57 14.19
N SER A 4 18.22 61.65 13.19
CA SER A 4 17.00 60.81 13.10
C SER A 4 17.34 59.33 12.91
N SER A 5 18.35 59.01 12.08
CA SER A 5 18.77 57.61 11.84
C SER A 5 19.36 56.94 13.09
N ARG A 6 20.06 57.69 13.96
CA ARG A 6 20.61 57.16 15.22
C ARG A 6 19.52 56.81 16.23
N ILE A 7 18.45 57.61 16.28
CA ILE A 7 17.28 57.35 17.14
C ILE A 7 16.49 56.13 16.62
N ALA A 8 16.24 56.07 15.31
CA ALA A 8 15.56 54.93 14.69
C ALA A 8 16.31 53.59 14.89
N ASN A 9 17.65 53.59 14.77
CA ASN A 9 18.45 52.39 15.03
C ASN A 9 18.47 51.99 16.52
N ARG A 10 18.51 52.94 17.45
CA ARG A 10 18.38 52.64 18.89
C ARG A 10 17.01 52.05 19.23
N LEU A 11 15.93 52.56 18.63
CA LEU A 11 14.57 52.00 18.78
C LEU A 11 14.46 50.59 18.19
N LYS A 12 15.01 50.32 16.99
CA LYS A 12 15.07 48.97 16.42
C LYS A 12 15.86 47.99 17.31
N LEU A 13 17.02 48.38 17.84
CA LEU A 13 17.81 47.56 18.76
C LEU A 13 17.09 47.31 20.10
N ALA A 14 16.41 48.31 20.65
CA ALA A 14 15.61 48.17 21.86
C ALA A 14 14.39 47.25 21.64
N LEU A 15 13.66 47.41 20.54
CA LEU A 15 12.57 46.52 20.14
C LEU A 15 13.07 45.09 19.93
N CYS A 16 14.17 44.89 19.20
CA CYS A 16 14.73 43.55 18.97
C CYS A 16 15.16 42.85 20.28
N ARG A 17 15.74 43.59 21.25
CA ARG A 17 16.01 43.08 22.61
C ARG A 17 14.72 42.78 23.40
N ARG A 18 13.66 43.58 23.25
CA ARG A 18 12.36 43.36 23.92
C ARG A 18 11.61 42.16 23.35
N TYR A 19 11.60 41.98 22.03
CA TYR A 19 11.02 40.81 21.37
C TYR A 19 11.82 39.54 21.68
N GLY A 20 13.15 39.57 21.61
CA GLY A 20 14.00 38.42 21.96
C GLY A 20 13.84 37.98 23.42
N THR A 21 13.65 38.92 24.36
CA THR A 21 13.40 38.58 25.78
C THR A 21 11.98 38.06 26.04
N VAL A 22 10.96 38.48 25.26
CA VAL A 22 9.63 37.85 25.31
C VAL A 22 9.66 36.44 24.72
N GLN A 23 10.36 36.25 23.60
CA GLN A 23 10.48 34.95 22.94
C GLN A 23 11.27 33.94 23.79
N ALA A 24 12.37 34.38 24.42
CA ALA A 24 13.12 33.57 25.38
C ALA A 24 12.32 33.25 26.66
N LYS A 25 11.51 34.20 27.18
CA LYS A 25 10.60 33.94 28.31
C LYS A 25 9.46 32.99 27.94
N ALA A 26 8.94 33.08 26.71
CA ALA A 26 7.96 32.13 26.19
C ALA A 26 8.56 30.74 26.06
N GLN A 27 9.76 30.60 25.48
CA GLN A 27 10.49 29.33 25.41
C GLN A 27 10.82 28.77 26.80
N ALA A 28 11.22 29.59 27.76
CA ALA A 28 11.47 29.15 29.15
C ALA A 28 10.17 28.71 29.85
N ARG A 29 9.03 29.39 29.62
CA ARG A 29 7.72 28.96 30.10
C ARG A 29 7.27 27.65 29.44
N ILE A 30 7.40 27.53 28.13
CA ILE A 30 7.10 26.30 27.39
C ILE A 30 7.96 25.16 27.92
N ALA A 31 9.29 25.33 28.03
CA ALA A 31 10.18 24.34 28.61
C ALA A 31 9.80 23.97 30.07
N SER A 32 9.36 24.93 30.90
CA SER A 32 8.88 24.62 32.25
C SER A 32 7.57 23.82 32.25
N ILE A 33 6.67 24.09 31.31
CA ILE A 33 5.43 23.34 31.10
C ILE A 33 5.75 21.94 30.56
N ASP A 34 6.70 21.81 29.63
CA ASP A 34 7.15 20.54 29.06
C ASP A 34 7.77 19.63 30.12
N VAL A 35 8.64 20.19 30.98
CA VAL A 35 9.21 19.53 32.17
C VAL A 35 8.10 19.09 33.15
N THR A 36 7.04 19.89 33.29
CA THR A 36 5.87 19.53 34.12
C THR A 36 4.97 18.49 33.43
N SER A 37 5.01 18.38 32.10
CA SER A 37 4.10 17.51 31.33
C SER A 37 4.53 16.05 31.29
N GLY A 38 5.83 15.75 31.44
CA GLY A 38 6.39 14.40 31.34
C GLY A 38 6.40 13.79 29.94
N LEU A 39 6.04 14.54 28.89
CA LEU A 39 6.08 14.11 27.48
C LEU A 39 6.93 15.11 26.69
N ALA A 40 7.84 14.61 25.86
CA ALA A 40 8.68 15.45 25.02
C ALA A 40 7.85 16.18 23.95
N PRO A 41 8.17 17.45 23.60
CA PRO A 41 7.48 18.19 22.54
C PRO A 41 7.49 17.49 21.17
N SER A 42 8.48 16.64 20.90
CA SER A 42 8.56 15.80 19.69
C SER A 42 7.44 14.74 19.59
N LEU A 43 6.68 14.50 20.66
CA LEU A 43 5.53 13.60 20.69
C LEU A 43 4.19 14.34 20.83
N ILE A 44 4.16 15.64 20.53
CA ILE A 44 2.95 16.46 20.46
C ILE A 44 2.80 16.95 19.02
N ASP A 45 1.60 16.79 18.43
CA ASP A 45 1.34 17.25 17.06
C ASP A 45 0.69 18.64 16.99
N SER A 46 0.50 19.12 15.77
CA SER A 46 -0.11 20.42 15.44
C SER A 46 -1.55 20.60 15.94
N TYR A 47 -2.20 19.52 16.43
CA TYR A 47 -3.54 19.51 17.01
C TYR A 47 -3.50 19.31 18.54
N SER A 48 -2.34 19.49 19.16
CA SER A 48 -2.08 19.29 20.59
C SER A 48 -2.36 17.87 21.10
N ARG A 49 -2.42 16.87 20.20
CA ARG A 49 -2.60 15.47 20.62
C ARG A 49 -1.27 14.94 21.15
N ARG A 50 -1.34 14.31 22.33
CA ARG A 50 -0.19 13.77 23.08
C ARG A 50 0.00 12.30 22.71
N HIS A 51 1.14 11.95 22.10
CA HIS A 51 1.40 10.60 21.58
C HIS A 51 2.20 9.73 22.56
N ASP A 52 1.51 9.20 23.58
CA ASP A 52 2.10 8.36 24.63
C ASP A 52 1.99 6.84 24.39
N TYR A 53 1.48 6.44 23.21
CA TYR A 53 1.22 5.04 22.86
C TYR A 53 1.95 4.62 21.57
N LEU A 54 3.01 3.81 21.74
CA LEU A 54 3.80 3.24 20.67
C LEU A 54 3.34 1.82 20.29
N ARG A 55 3.26 1.54 18.99
CA ARG A 55 3.08 0.20 18.43
C ARG A 55 4.36 -0.22 17.69
N ILE A 56 4.94 -1.36 18.04
CA ILE A 56 6.14 -1.89 17.37
C ILE A 56 5.73 -3.15 16.60
N SER A 57 5.94 -3.16 15.29
CA SER A 57 5.85 -4.36 14.46
C SER A 57 7.19 -5.10 14.56
N LEU A 58 7.18 -6.34 15.05
CA LEU A 58 8.40 -7.11 15.32
C LEU A 58 8.82 -8.00 14.15
N THR A 59 7.89 -8.34 13.25
CA THR A 59 8.16 -9.20 12.10
C THR A 59 7.06 -9.05 11.07
N GLU A 60 7.36 -9.26 9.80
CA GLU A 60 6.37 -9.37 8.72
C GLU A 60 5.82 -10.80 8.57
N ARG A 61 6.42 -11.79 9.27
CA ARG A 61 6.00 -13.19 9.17
C ARG A 61 4.72 -13.42 9.97
N CYS A 62 3.77 -14.12 9.38
CA CYS A 62 2.58 -14.63 10.04
C CYS A 62 2.38 -16.12 9.73
N ASN A 63 1.86 -16.87 10.69
CA ASN A 63 1.43 -18.27 10.54
C ASN A 63 0.00 -18.40 9.95
N LEU A 64 -0.77 -17.30 9.89
CA LEU A 64 -2.07 -17.20 9.21
C LEU A 64 -1.97 -16.49 7.85
N ARG A 65 -3.04 -16.58 7.05
CA ARG A 65 -3.19 -15.95 5.72
C ARG A 65 -4.57 -15.29 5.57
N CYS A 66 -4.99 -14.53 6.58
CA CYS A 66 -6.33 -13.95 6.65
C CYS A 66 -6.65 -13.04 5.45
N PHE A 67 -7.79 -13.26 4.80
CA PHE A 67 -8.10 -12.58 3.53
C PHE A 67 -8.24 -11.06 3.65
N TYR A 68 -8.75 -10.58 4.78
CA TYR A 68 -8.88 -9.14 5.07
C TYR A 68 -7.54 -8.44 5.39
N CYS A 69 -6.47 -9.22 5.61
CA CYS A 69 -5.16 -8.74 6.03
C CYS A 69 -4.10 -8.85 4.92
N MET A 70 -4.14 -9.94 4.14
CA MET A 70 -3.20 -10.16 3.03
C MET A 70 -3.81 -10.97 1.86
N PRO A 71 -3.32 -10.73 0.62
CA PRO A 71 -3.71 -11.48 -0.58
C PRO A 71 -3.47 -12.99 -0.45
N GLN A 72 -4.13 -13.77 -1.32
CA GLN A 72 -4.13 -15.25 -1.27
C GLN A 72 -2.76 -15.83 -1.66
N GLU A 73 -2.14 -15.18 -2.62
CA GLU A 73 -0.83 -15.42 -3.20
C GLU A 73 0.29 -15.16 -2.17
N GLY A 74 -0.06 -14.49 -1.06
CA GLY A 74 0.89 -14.02 -0.05
C GLY A 74 1.56 -12.72 -0.46
N ILE A 75 2.65 -12.41 0.22
CA ILE A 75 3.38 -11.16 0.14
C ILE A 75 4.87 -11.46 0.05
N GLU A 76 5.60 -10.67 -0.74
CA GLU A 76 7.06 -10.66 -0.67
C GLU A 76 7.49 -10.13 0.70
N LEU A 77 8.46 -10.77 1.34
CA LEU A 77 8.92 -10.43 2.69
C LEU A 77 10.30 -9.79 2.63
N SER A 78 10.52 -8.77 3.45
CA SER A 78 11.81 -8.13 3.64
C SER A 78 12.89 -9.17 4.01
N PRO A 79 14.05 -9.16 3.33
CA PRO A 79 15.22 -9.94 3.75
C PRO A 79 15.57 -9.62 5.21
N THR A 80 16.04 -10.62 5.97
CA THR A 80 16.29 -10.49 7.42
C THR A 80 17.20 -9.29 7.77
N GLY A 81 18.19 -8.99 6.94
CA GLY A 81 19.08 -7.82 7.13
C GLY A 81 18.39 -6.45 7.00
N LYS A 82 17.19 -6.36 6.43
CA LYS A 82 16.36 -5.14 6.41
C LYS A 82 15.45 -5.00 7.64
N LEU A 83 15.21 -6.07 8.40
CA LEU A 83 14.40 -5.98 9.61
C LEU A 83 15.21 -5.34 10.76
N LEU A 84 14.50 -4.77 11.73
CA LEU A 84 15.12 -4.30 12.98
C LEU A 84 15.68 -5.49 13.78
N THR A 85 16.91 -5.33 14.30
CA THR A 85 17.48 -6.23 15.32
C THR A 85 16.80 -6.01 16.68
N ASP A 86 17.02 -6.92 17.63
CA ASP A 86 16.46 -6.77 18.98
C ASP A 86 17.06 -5.54 19.69
N GLU A 87 18.36 -5.29 19.52
CA GLU A 87 19.05 -4.08 19.99
C GLU A 87 18.44 -2.79 19.41
N GLU A 88 18.15 -2.76 18.10
CA GLU A 88 17.52 -1.61 17.46
C GLU A 88 16.08 -1.37 17.94
N ILE A 89 15.31 -2.45 18.17
CA ILE A 89 13.97 -2.38 18.77
C ILE A 89 14.03 -1.79 20.17
N LEU A 90 14.97 -2.25 20.99
CA LEU A 90 15.12 -1.83 22.38
C LEU A 90 15.63 -0.38 22.49
N ARG A 91 16.61 0.01 21.66
CA ARG A 91 17.09 1.39 21.57
C ARG A 91 15.96 2.36 21.19
N LEU A 92 15.11 1.98 20.22
CA LEU A 92 13.94 2.80 19.87
C LEU A 92 12.92 2.81 21.01
N ALA A 93 12.60 1.68 21.63
CA ALA A 93 11.65 1.62 22.74
C ALA A 93 12.10 2.48 23.93
N GLU A 94 13.37 2.40 24.32
CA GLU A 94 13.97 3.23 25.37
C GLU A 94 13.87 4.73 25.01
N LEU A 95 14.20 5.11 23.77
CA LEU A 95 14.11 6.48 23.29
C LEU A 95 12.69 7.05 23.43
N PHE A 96 11.68 6.27 23.03
CA PHE A 96 10.28 6.67 23.13
C PHE A 96 9.78 6.71 24.58
N VAL A 97 10.14 5.74 25.42
CA VAL A 97 9.74 5.72 26.84
C VAL A 97 10.35 6.89 27.60
N LYS A 98 11.66 7.16 27.43
CA LYS A 98 12.33 8.35 28.01
C LYS A 98 11.76 9.68 27.49
N SER A 99 11.06 9.64 26.36
CA SER A 99 10.34 10.80 25.80
C SER A 99 8.87 10.89 26.26
N GLY A 100 8.40 9.97 27.13
CA GLY A 100 7.07 9.99 27.75
C GLY A 100 6.06 8.97 27.21
N VAL A 101 6.47 7.99 26.39
CA VAL A 101 5.59 6.87 26.01
C VAL A 101 5.33 5.96 27.21
N THR A 102 4.07 5.83 27.60
CA THR A 102 3.65 5.02 28.76
C THR A 102 3.14 3.63 28.36
N LYS A 103 2.88 3.40 27.07
CA LYS A 103 2.28 2.16 26.54
C LYS A 103 3.00 1.69 25.28
N ILE A 104 3.56 0.49 25.34
CA ILE A 104 4.12 -0.20 24.16
C ILE A 104 3.23 -1.38 23.82
N ARG A 105 2.85 -1.51 22.54
CA ARG A 105 2.18 -2.70 22.01
C ARG A 105 3.02 -3.40 20.95
N LEU A 106 3.33 -4.66 21.22
CA LEU A 106 4.00 -5.58 20.31
C LEU A 106 3.01 -6.16 19.31
N THR A 107 3.39 -6.12 18.04
CA THR A 107 2.60 -6.56 16.88
C THR A 107 3.54 -7.18 15.83
N GLY A 108 3.03 -7.49 14.64
CA GLY A 108 3.79 -7.98 13.50
C GLY A 108 2.85 -8.29 12.34
N GLY A 109 3.22 -9.27 11.54
CA GLY A 109 2.31 -10.33 11.14
C GLY A 109 1.83 -11.08 12.40
N GLU A 110 2.64 -11.97 12.95
CA GLU A 110 2.38 -12.63 14.25
C GLU A 110 3.62 -12.53 15.16
N PRO A 111 3.57 -11.78 16.29
CA PRO A 111 4.74 -11.58 17.15
C PRO A 111 5.28 -12.89 17.76
N THR A 112 4.44 -13.89 18.04
CA THR A 112 4.89 -15.17 18.62
C THR A 112 5.76 -16.02 17.69
N VAL A 113 5.85 -15.67 16.39
CA VAL A 113 6.75 -16.27 15.40
C VAL A 113 8.17 -15.71 15.48
N ARG A 114 8.40 -14.51 16.06
CA ARG A 114 9.76 -13.98 16.27
C ARG A 114 10.48 -14.77 17.37
N LYS A 115 11.72 -15.19 17.11
CA LYS A 115 12.65 -15.74 18.13
C LYS A 115 13.07 -14.61 19.08
N GLY A 116 13.32 -14.90 20.35
CA GLY A 116 13.69 -13.87 21.34
C GLY A 116 12.56 -12.95 21.82
N ILE A 117 11.30 -13.23 21.46
CA ILE A 117 10.14 -12.43 21.93
C ILE A 117 10.04 -12.33 23.46
N SER A 118 10.47 -13.36 24.19
CA SER A 118 10.49 -13.34 25.66
C SER A 118 11.52 -12.34 26.19
N ASP A 119 12.72 -12.35 25.60
CA ASP A 119 13.84 -11.50 26.00
C ASP A 119 13.57 -10.04 25.65
N ILE A 120 12.88 -9.78 24.53
CA ILE A 120 12.37 -8.44 24.19
C ILE A 120 11.40 -7.95 25.28
N ILE A 121 10.44 -8.78 25.73
CA ILE A 121 9.49 -8.36 26.78
C ILE A 121 10.22 -8.14 28.10
N ALA A 122 11.16 -9.03 28.48
CA ALA A 122 11.97 -8.88 29.68
C ALA A 122 12.77 -7.56 29.69
N GLN A 123 13.41 -7.23 28.57
CA GLN A 123 14.19 -5.99 28.45
C GLN A 123 13.29 -4.75 28.41
N LEU A 124 12.14 -4.80 27.72
CA LEU A 124 11.13 -3.73 27.80
C LEU A 124 10.59 -3.54 29.22
N ASN A 125 10.50 -4.61 30.03
CA ASN A 125 10.04 -4.55 31.41
C ASN A 125 10.99 -3.74 32.31
N THR A 126 12.29 -3.67 31.98
CA THR A 126 13.25 -2.79 32.68
C THR A 126 12.91 -1.30 32.48
N LEU A 127 12.35 -0.93 31.33
CA LEU A 127 11.99 0.47 30.99
C LEU A 127 10.86 1.05 31.86
N ARG A 128 10.24 0.27 32.75
CA ARG A 128 9.29 0.79 33.76
C ARG A 128 9.91 1.88 34.63
N VAL A 129 11.21 1.80 34.92
CA VAL A 129 11.95 2.84 35.67
C VAL A 129 11.98 4.20 34.94
N HIS A 130 11.72 4.21 33.63
CA HIS A 130 11.63 5.39 32.79
C HIS A 130 10.18 5.80 32.46
N GLY A 131 9.17 5.20 33.13
CA GLY A 131 7.77 5.60 33.01
C GLY A 131 6.87 4.68 32.17
N LEU A 132 7.40 3.57 31.63
CA LEU A 132 6.56 2.58 30.94
C LEU A 132 5.57 1.94 31.93
N LYS A 133 4.27 2.08 31.66
CA LYS A 133 3.20 1.54 32.52
C LYS A 133 2.69 0.18 32.05
N SER A 134 2.65 -0.04 30.73
CA SER A 134 2.06 -1.25 30.14
C SER A 134 2.80 -1.75 28.90
N ILE A 135 3.09 -3.05 28.92
CA ILE A 135 3.49 -3.84 27.75
C ILE A 135 2.27 -4.64 27.32
N ALA A 136 1.86 -4.44 26.06
CA ALA A 136 0.72 -5.10 25.44
C ALA A 136 1.16 -5.94 24.24
N MET A 137 0.39 -6.96 23.89
CA MET A 137 0.59 -7.74 22.67
C MET A 137 -0.72 -7.85 21.87
N THR A 138 -0.62 -7.89 20.54
CA THR A 138 -1.71 -8.37 19.67
C THR A 138 -1.24 -9.63 18.94
N SER A 139 -1.98 -10.73 19.08
CA SER A 139 -1.64 -12.04 18.51
C SER A 139 -2.89 -12.76 18.01
N ASN A 140 -2.74 -13.64 17.02
CA ASN A 140 -3.78 -14.59 16.64
C ASN A 140 -3.89 -15.79 17.59
N GLY A 141 -3.04 -15.88 18.61
CA GLY A 141 -3.14 -16.86 19.69
C GLY A 141 -2.63 -18.27 19.37
N ILE A 142 -2.53 -18.71 18.12
CA ILE A 142 -2.29 -20.14 17.77
C ILE A 142 -1.06 -20.73 18.48
N ALA A 143 0.04 -19.98 18.56
CA ALA A 143 1.29 -20.41 19.21
C ALA A 143 1.47 -19.84 20.64
N LEU A 144 0.51 -19.09 21.16
CA LEU A 144 0.66 -18.28 22.36
C LEU A 144 0.41 -19.06 23.66
N HIS A 145 -0.58 -19.97 23.72
CA HIS A 145 -0.86 -20.77 24.94
C HIS A 145 0.38 -21.41 25.57
N ARG A 146 1.36 -21.87 24.76
CA ARG A 146 2.60 -22.51 25.25
C ARG A 146 3.65 -21.54 25.78
N LYS A 147 3.54 -20.26 25.47
CA LYS A 147 4.50 -19.20 25.83
C LYS A 147 3.90 -18.22 26.84
N LEU A 148 2.59 -18.23 27.05
CA LEU A 148 1.86 -17.13 27.67
C LEU A 148 2.33 -16.84 29.10
N SER A 149 2.49 -17.88 29.93
CA SER A 149 3.06 -17.75 31.28
C SER A 149 4.40 -17.03 31.25
N THR A 150 5.37 -17.56 30.50
CA THR A 150 6.71 -16.98 30.38
C THR A 150 6.71 -15.54 29.88
N LEU A 151 5.78 -15.16 28.99
CA LEU A 151 5.67 -13.77 28.53
C LEU A 151 5.09 -12.85 29.61
N VAL A 152 4.15 -13.34 30.42
CA VAL A 152 3.57 -12.62 31.57
C VAL A 152 4.59 -12.47 32.70
N ASP A 153 5.32 -13.53 33.03
CA ASP A 153 6.40 -13.53 34.02
C ASP A 153 7.50 -12.51 33.67
N ASN A 154 7.80 -12.37 32.37
CA ASN A 154 8.72 -11.37 31.85
C ASN A 154 8.12 -9.94 31.76
N GLY A 155 6.84 -9.74 32.08
CA GLY A 155 6.21 -8.43 32.22
C GLY A 155 5.11 -8.05 31.22
N LEU A 156 4.60 -8.98 30.40
CA LEU A 156 3.42 -8.75 29.56
C LEU A 156 2.19 -8.49 30.45
N THR A 157 1.47 -7.38 30.21
CA THR A 157 0.35 -6.95 31.06
C THR A 157 -1.01 -6.93 30.38
N HIS A 158 -1.05 -6.82 29.05
CA HIS A 158 -2.29 -6.68 28.29
C HIS A 158 -2.23 -7.55 27.03
N LEU A 159 -3.28 -8.33 26.78
CA LEU A 159 -3.36 -9.18 25.59
C LEU A 159 -4.58 -8.80 24.75
N ASN A 160 -4.37 -8.60 23.45
CA ASN A 160 -5.44 -8.63 22.46
C ASN A 160 -5.29 -9.90 21.62
N LEU A 161 -6.29 -10.77 21.67
CA LEU A 161 -6.40 -11.91 20.76
C LEU A 161 -7.25 -11.49 19.55
N SER A 162 -6.84 -11.86 18.34
CA SER A 162 -7.68 -11.75 17.15
C SER A 162 -8.37 -13.10 16.89
N LEU A 163 -9.70 -13.11 16.97
CA LEU A 163 -10.54 -14.29 16.71
C LEU A 163 -11.83 -13.79 16.05
N ASP A 164 -11.92 -13.93 14.73
CA ASP A 164 -13.00 -13.29 13.98
C ASP A 164 -14.30 -14.12 13.93
N THR A 165 -14.30 -15.35 14.43
CA THR A 165 -15.44 -16.28 14.40
C THR A 165 -15.29 -17.34 15.48
N LEU A 166 -16.41 -17.84 16.02
CA LEU A 166 -16.47 -18.95 16.97
C LEU A 166 -16.69 -20.31 16.26
N ASP A 167 -16.93 -20.29 14.95
CA ASP A 167 -17.10 -21.47 14.11
C ASP A 167 -15.73 -21.94 13.55
N PRO A 168 -15.33 -23.21 13.80
CA PRO A 168 -14.04 -23.73 13.35
C PRO A 168 -13.90 -23.86 11.83
N TYR A 169 -15.01 -24.01 11.08
CA TYR A 169 -15.01 -24.04 9.62
C TYR A 169 -14.86 -22.64 9.05
N LYS A 170 -15.64 -21.67 9.56
CA LYS A 170 -15.47 -20.26 9.18
C LYS A 170 -14.08 -19.75 9.52
N PHE A 171 -13.48 -20.18 10.63
CA PHE A 171 -12.10 -19.84 10.97
C PHE A 171 -11.12 -20.21 9.84
N VAL A 172 -11.30 -21.38 9.21
CA VAL A 172 -10.46 -21.80 8.07
C VAL A 172 -10.75 -20.95 6.83
N ILE A 173 -12.02 -20.58 6.56
CA ILE A 173 -12.39 -19.67 5.47
C ILE A 173 -11.72 -18.29 5.67
N MET A 174 -11.83 -17.72 6.88
CA MET A 174 -11.33 -16.39 7.19
C MET A 174 -9.80 -16.31 7.21
N THR A 175 -9.13 -17.30 7.81
CA THR A 175 -7.69 -17.28 8.07
C THR A 175 -6.84 -18.08 7.06
N ARG A 176 -7.50 -18.87 6.20
CA ARG A 176 -6.93 -19.86 5.26
C ARG A 176 -6.03 -20.92 5.91
N ARG A 177 -6.16 -21.16 7.23
CA ARG A 177 -5.40 -22.16 7.99
C ARG A 177 -6.28 -22.75 9.11
N ARG A 178 -5.91 -23.93 9.60
CA ARG A 178 -6.47 -24.50 10.85
C ARG A 178 -5.78 -23.86 12.07
N GLY A 179 -6.46 -23.83 13.21
CA GLY A 179 -5.90 -23.28 14.44
C GLY A 179 -6.92 -22.87 15.52
N HIS A 180 -8.21 -22.81 15.19
CA HIS A 180 -9.30 -22.33 16.07
C HIS A 180 -9.20 -22.81 17.53
N GLU A 181 -9.09 -24.11 17.76
CA GLU A 181 -8.98 -24.72 19.09
C GLU A 181 -7.77 -24.19 19.90
N ALA A 182 -6.64 -23.93 19.25
CA ALA A 182 -5.46 -23.37 19.90
C ALA A 182 -5.63 -21.89 20.26
N VAL A 183 -6.48 -21.15 19.54
CA VAL A 183 -6.87 -19.78 19.89
C VAL A 183 -7.80 -19.78 21.10
N LEU A 184 -8.79 -20.66 21.15
CA LEU A 184 -9.66 -20.83 22.31
C LEU A 184 -8.88 -21.25 23.57
N LYS A 185 -8.00 -22.26 23.47
CA LYS A 185 -7.09 -22.63 24.57
C LYS A 185 -6.21 -21.47 25.05
N THR A 186 -5.84 -20.56 24.15
CA THR A 186 -5.09 -19.35 24.50
C THR A 186 -5.97 -18.31 25.19
N LEU A 187 -7.23 -18.15 24.78
CA LEU A 187 -8.20 -17.28 25.45
C LEU A 187 -8.47 -17.78 26.88
N ASP A 188 -8.74 -19.07 27.05
CA ASP A 188 -8.97 -19.66 28.38
C ASP A 188 -7.72 -19.54 29.27
N ALA A 189 -6.53 -19.85 28.75
CA ALA A 189 -5.26 -19.66 29.47
C ALA A 189 -4.94 -18.20 29.79
N ALA A 190 -5.42 -17.24 29.00
CA ALA A 190 -5.26 -15.81 29.27
C ALA A 190 -6.24 -15.30 30.34
N LEU A 191 -7.48 -15.78 30.33
CA LEU A 191 -8.48 -15.43 31.35
C LEU A 191 -8.15 -16.05 32.71
N GLY A 192 -7.55 -17.24 32.74
CA GLY A 192 -7.05 -17.88 33.96
C GLY A 192 -5.73 -17.32 34.50
N ASN A 193 -5.08 -16.36 33.83
CA ASN A 193 -3.78 -15.84 34.24
C ASN A 193 -3.90 -14.47 34.92
N SER A 194 -3.77 -14.45 36.25
CA SER A 194 -3.87 -13.25 37.09
C SER A 194 -2.79 -12.18 36.86
N GLY A 195 -1.70 -12.50 36.17
CA GLY A 195 -0.68 -11.52 35.78
C GLY A 195 -1.10 -10.64 34.59
N LEU A 196 -2.09 -11.08 33.79
CA LEU A 196 -2.70 -10.24 32.77
C LEU A 196 -3.74 -9.31 33.39
N ARG A 197 -3.51 -8.01 33.28
CA ARG A 197 -4.43 -6.97 33.77
C ARG A 197 -5.66 -6.80 32.89
N GLN A 198 -5.58 -7.24 31.63
CA GLN A 198 -6.64 -7.06 30.64
C GLN A 198 -6.49 -8.02 29.47
N VAL A 199 -7.55 -8.78 29.18
CA VAL A 199 -7.70 -9.61 27.97
C VAL A 199 -8.82 -9.02 27.11
N LYS A 200 -8.51 -8.74 25.84
CA LYS A 200 -9.44 -8.19 24.86
C LYS A 200 -9.51 -9.10 23.63
N LEU A 201 -10.70 -9.32 23.09
CA LEU A 201 -10.93 -10.10 21.89
C LEU A 201 -11.28 -9.17 20.74
N ASN A 202 -10.49 -9.14 19.69
CA ASN A 202 -10.73 -8.34 18.49
C ASN A 202 -11.40 -9.22 17.43
N VAL A 203 -12.51 -8.73 16.87
CA VAL A 203 -13.34 -9.42 15.87
C VAL A 203 -13.54 -8.47 14.69
N VAL A 204 -12.99 -8.77 13.50
CA VAL A 204 -13.30 -8.00 12.27
C VAL A 204 -14.64 -8.47 11.73
N VAL A 205 -15.66 -7.61 11.74
CA VAL A 205 -17.03 -7.97 11.32
C VAL A 205 -17.21 -7.67 9.83
N ILE A 206 -17.70 -8.68 9.11
CA ILE A 206 -17.86 -8.70 7.65
C ILE A 206 -19.27 -9.22 7.35
N LYS A 207 -20.07 -8.38 6.70
CA LYS A 207 -21.48 -8.63 6.39
C LYS A 207 -21.65 -9.88 5.52
N GLY A 208 -22.56 -10.76 5.90
CA GLY A 208 -22.84 -12.02 5.20
C GLY A 208 -21.83 -13.14 5.48
N LEU A 209 -20.92 -12.97 6.45
CA LEU A 209 -19.92 -13.97 6.82
C LEU A 209 -19.97 -14.31 8.32
N ASN A 210 -19.73 -13.33 9.17
CA ASN A 210 -19.66 -13.47 10.63
C ASN A 210 -20.49 -12.42 11.40
N ASP A 211 -21.27 -11.57 10.73
CA ASP A 211 -22.08 -10.54 11.41
C ASP A 211 -23.24 -11.11 12.25
N ALA A 212 -23.67 -12.34 11.97
CA ALA A 212 -24.61 -13.07 12.83
C ALA A 212 -24.00 -13.50 14.17
N GLU A 213 -22.70 -13.82 14.21
CA GLU A 213 -21.99 -14.32 15.42
C GLU A 213 -21.73 -13.22 16.45
N VAL A 214 -22.02 -11.96 16.13
CA VAL A 214 -21.89 -10.83 17.06
C VAL A 214 -22.66 -11.09 18.35
N PHE A 215 -23.83 -11.73 18.28
CA PHE A 215 -24.62 -12.11 19.46
C PHE A 215 -23.93 -13.22 20.28
N ASP A 216 -23.31 -14.20 19.64
CA ASP A 216 -22.60 -15.29 20.32
C ASP A 216 -21.33 -14.79 21.03
N PHE A 217 -20.61 -13.87 20.38
CA PHE A 217 -19.51 -13.15 21.01
C PHE A 217 -19.95 -12.27 22.19
N ILE A 218 -21.15 -11.70 22.16
CA ILE A 218 -21.72 -10.97 23.30
C ILE A 218 -22.12 -11.95 24.41
N ALA A 219 -22.73 -13.09 24.08
CA ALA A 219 -23.04 -14.15 25.05
C ALA A 219 -21.78 -14.67 25.77
N LEU A 220 -20.64 -14.78 25.06
CA LEU A 220 -19.34 -15.14 25.63
C LEU A 220 -18.88 -14.20 26.77
N THR A 221 -19.36 -12.95 26.82
CA THR A 221 -19.02 -11.98 27.89
C THR A 221 -19.79 -12.17 29.18
N LYS A 222 -20.77 -13.10 29.22
CA LYS A 222 -21.64 -13.31 30.38
C LYS A 222 -20.84 -13.80 31.58
N ASP A 223 -20.25 -14.99 31.46
CA ASP A 223 -19.55 -15.72 32.52
C ASP A 223 -18.02 -15.62 32.37
N ARG A 224 -17.52 -14.56 31.68
CA ARG A 224 -16.09 -14.35 31.40
C ARG A 224 -15.74 -12.86 31.43
N PRO A 225 -14.66 -12.44 32.12
CA PRO A 225 -14.23 -11.04 32.20
C PRO A 225 -13.43 -10.61 30.94
N VAL A 226 -13.98 -10.85 29.75
CA VAL A 226 -13.36 -10.53 28.45
C VAL A 226 -13.99 -9.27 27.84
N GLY A 227 -13.14 -8.40 27.29
CA GLY A 227 -13.59 -7.24 26.51
C GLY A 227 -13.60 -7.51 25.01
N VAL A 228 -14.77 -7.79 24.41
CA VAL A 228 -14.91 -8.00 22.96
C VAL A 228 -14.92 -6.67 22.21
N ARG A 229 -14.27 -6.61 21.05
CA ARG A 229 -14.12 -5.43 20.21
C ARG A 229 -14.42 -5.77 18.75
N PHE A 230 -15.60 -5.39 18.30
CA PHE A 230 -16.02 -5.47 16.92
C PHE A 230 -15.37 -4.34 16.11
N ILE A 231 -14.73 -4.69 15.00
CA ILE A 231 -13.94 -3.79 14.17
C ILE A 231 -14.56 -3.77 12.77
N GLU A 232 -14.81 -2.57 12.24
CA GLU A 232 -15.30 -2.41 10.87
C GLU A 232 -14.28 -2.93 9.85
N PHE A 233 -14.77 -3.52 8.76
CA PHE A 233 -13.93 -3.98 7.66
C PHE A 233 -13.29 -2.80 6.92
N MET A 234 -11.96 -2.69 6.99
CA MET A 234 -11.16 -1.57 6.47
C MET A 234 -10.50 -1.87 5.11
N PRO A 235 -10.32 -0.85 4.24
CA PRO A 235 -9.59 -0.98 2.99
C PRO A 235 -8.08 -1.12 3.20
N PHE A 236 -7.49 -2.19 2.63
CA PHE A 236 -6.04 -2.38 2.56
C PHE A 236 -5.62 -2.96 1.20
N THR A 237 -4.39 -2.67 0.80
CA THR A 237 -3.83 -3.12 -0.47
C THR A 237 -3.87 -4.64 -0.58
N GLY A 238 -4.54 -5.15 -1.62
CA GLY A 238 -4.66 -6.58 -1.89
C GLY A 238 -5.70 -7.34 -1.05
N ASN A 239 -6.47 -6.70 -0.18
CA ASN A 239 -7.49 -7.39 0.64
C ASN A 239 -8.90 -7.49 -0.02
N LYS A 240 -9.04 -7.03 -1.28
CA LYS A 240 -10.30 -6.98 -2.04
C LYS A 240 -11.45 -6.36 -1.24
N TRP A 241 -11.18 -5.25 -0.55
CA TRP A 241 -12.18 -4.49 0.21
C TRP A 241 -13.36 -4.07 -0.67
N ASP A 242 -14.53 -4.08 -0.03
CA ASP A 242 -15.83 -3.92 -0.64
C ASP A 242 -16.73 -3.21 0.37
N GLN A 243 -17.25 -2.05 -0.02
CA GLN A 243 -18.08 -1.22 0.85
C GLN A 243 -19.39 -1.92 1.22
N GLU A 244 -19.94 -2.79 0.36
CA GLU A 244 -21.18 -3.53 0.64
C GLU A 244 -21.00 -4.57 1.76
N LYS A 245 -19.76 -5.02 1.96
CA LYS A 245 -19.37 -5.98 3.01
C LYS A 245 -19.00 -5.31 4.34
N MET A 246 -18.84 -3.99 4.35
CA MET A 246 -18.65 -3.22 5.58
C MET A 246 -19.98 -3.09 6.32
N LEU A 247 -19.97 -3.33 7.63
CA LEU A 247 -21.13 -3.17 8.49
C LEU A 247 -20.86 -2.04 9.51
N PRO A 248 -21.58 -0.90 9.45
CA PRO A 248 -21.36 0.21 10.37
C PRO A 248 -21.62 -0.18 11.82
N SER A 249 -20.83 0.35 12.75
CA SER A 249 -21.04 0.13 14.20
C SER A 249 -22.41 0.55 14.71
N SER A 250 -23.02 1.57 14.10
CA SER A 250 -24.37 2.04 14.44
C SER A 250 -25.45 1.00 14.07
N GLU A 251 -25.29 0.29 12.95
CA GLU A 251 -26.20 -0.77 12.53
C GLU A 251 -26.08 -1.98 13.46
N LEU A 252 -24.86 -2.39 13.81
CA LEU A 252 -24.63 -3.45 14.80
C LEU A 252 -25.23 -3.09 16.17
N LEU A 253 -25.00 -1.86 16.65
CA LEU A 253 -25.57 -1.38 17.90
C LEU A 253 -27.11 -1.42 17.86
N ALA A 254 -27.74 -0.97 16.77
CA ALA A 254 -29.19 -1.02 16.62
C ALA A 254 -29.73 -2.47 16.65
N ARG A 255 -29.09 -3.41 15.94
CA ARG A 255 -29.44 -4.84 15.99
C ARG A 255 -29.33 -5.42 17.40
N ILE A 256 -28.32 -5.00 18.18
CA ILE A 256 -28.13 -5.44 19.57
C ILE A 256 -29.19 -4.84 20.48
N SER A 257 -29.44 -3.53 20.40
CA SER A 257 -30.48 -2.84 21.20
C SER A 257 -31.88 -3.42 21.00
N GLN A 258 -32.20 -3.92 19.80
CA GLN A 258 -33.47 -4.58 19.51
C GLN A 258 -33.65 -5.90 20.29
N ARG A 259 -32.56 -6.65 20.52
CA ARG A 259 -32.58 -7.92 21.26
C ARG A 259 -32.33 -7.73 22.76
N HIS A 260 -31.57 -6.69 23.11
CA HIS A 260 -31.16 -6.36 24.47
C HIS A 260 -31.38 -4.85 24.71
N PRO A 261 -32.60 -4.43 25.06
CA PRO A 261 -32.94 -3.01 25.26
C PRO A 261 -32.28 -2.41 26.50
N ASP A 262 -31.71 -3.24 27.37
CA ASP A 262 -31.08 -2.93 28.65
C ASP A 262 -29.55 -2.70 28.57
N ILE A 263 -28.97 -2.64 27.37
CA ILE A 263 -27.53 -2.37 27.20
C ILE A 263 -27.11 -1.02 27.81
N LEU A 264 -26.03 -1.05 28.60
CA LEU A 264 -25.47 0.11 29.27
C LEU A 264 -24.20 0.59 28.57
N ARG A 265 -24.14 1.87 28.24
CA ARG A 265 -22.91 2.53 27.77
C ARG A 265 -21.94 2.69 28.94
N ILE A 266 -20.68 2.28 28.77
CA ILE A 266 -19.62 2.48 29.77
C ILE A 266 -18.79 3.71 29.39
N THR A 267 -18.29 4.45 30.38
CA THR A 267 -17.28 5.50 30.19
C THR A 267 -15.99 4.91 29.62
N ASP A 268 -15.54 5.38 28.46
CA ASP A 268 -14.29 4.91 27.84
C ASP A 268 -13.05 5.48 28.57
N GLU A 269 -11.92 4.76 28.50
CA GLU A 269 -10.61 5.30 28.90
C GLU A 269 -10.23 6.49 28.00
N ALA A 270 -9.43 7.44 28.55
CA ALA A 270 -8.89 8.52 27.75
C ALA A 270 -8.13 7.97 26.52
N ASN A 271 -8.49 8.48 25.33
CA ASN A 271 -7.94 8.05 24.03
C ASN A 271 -8.23 6.57 23.66
N ASP A 272 -9.22 5.90 24.26
CA ASP A 272 -9.61 4.57 23.76
C ASP A 272 -10.21 4.65 22.34
N THR A 273 -9.92 3.63 21.57
CA THR A 273 -10.31 3.48 20.16
C THR A 273 -11.64 2.76 20.00
N ALA A 274 -12.08 2.07 21.06
CA ALA A 274 -13.35 1.37 21.09
C ALA A 274 -14.30 2.10 22.03
N ARG A 275 -15.52 2.34 21.55
CA ARG A 275 -16.63 2.72 22.41
C ARG A 275 -17.18 1.45 23.06
N SER A 276 -17.31 1.42 24.38
CA SER A 276 -17.63 0.22 25.16
C SER A 276 -19.04 0.24 25.77
N TRP A 277 -19.68 -0.93 25.80
CA TRP A 277 -20.99 -1.25 26.37
C TRP A 277 -20.92 -2.52 27.23
N ARG A 278 -21.91 -2.72 28.09
CA ARG A 278 -22.11 -3.93 28.90
C ARG A 278 -23.59 -4.27 28.98
N LEU A 279 -23.88 -5.56 29.06
CA LEU A 279 -25.19 -6.08 29.45
C LEU A 279 -25.28 -6.24 30.97
N PRO A 280 -26.42 -5.92 31.61
CA PRO A 280 -26.68 -6.29 32.99
C PRO A 280 -26.42 -7.79 33.24
N GLY A 281 -25.76 -8.10 34.36
CA GLY A 281 -25.40 -9.48 34.72
C GLY A 281 -24.24 -10.10 33.93
N HIS A 282 -23.61 -9.40 32.97
CA HIS A 282 -22.40 -9.86 32.29
C HIS A 282 -21.14 -9.33 33.00
N GLU A 283 -20.15 -10.20 33.23
CA GLU A 283 -18.84 -9.82 33.78
C GLU A 283 -18.04 -8.96 32.79
N GLY A 284 -18.03 -9.38 31.53
CA GLY A 284 -17.26 -8.77 30.45
C GLY A 284 -17.86 -7.47 29.92
N THR A 285 -17.36 -7.07 28.75
CA THR A 285 -17.82 -5.90 27.99
C THR A 285 -17.72 -6.18 26.49
N PHE A 286 -18.48 -5.45 25.69
CA PHE A 286 -18.30 -5.42 24.23
C PHE A 286 -18.13 -3.98 23.75
N GLY A 287 -17.66 -3.77 22.53
CA GLY A 287 -17.49 -2.43 21.99
C GLY A 287 -17.15 -2.38 20.52
N PHE A 288 -17.23 -1.18 19.94
CA PHE A 288 -17.05 -0.94 18.51
C PHE A 288 -15.85 -0.05 18.23
N ILE A 289 -15.01 -0.47 17.29
CA ILE A 289 -13.95 0.34 16.69
C ILE A 289 -14.45 0.83 15.32
N SER A 290 -15.13 1.98 15.36
CA SER A 290 -15.63 2.72 14.20
C SER A 290 -14.44 3.35 13.45
N SER A 291 -13.78 2.56 12.61
CA SER A 291 -12.58 3.00 11.89
C SER A 291 -12.92 3.82 10.65
N MET A 292 -14.06 3.56 10.03
CA MET A 292 -14.48 4.16 8.76
C MET A 292 -15.73 5.03 8.91
N SER A 293 -16.71 4.61 9.71
CA SER A 293 -17.99 5.34 9.85
C SER A 293 -17.92 6.55 10.78
N ASP A 294 -17.14 6.48 11.86
CA ASP A 294 -17.12 7.49 12.94
C ASP A 294 -15.74 7.55 13.61
N HIS A 295 -14.82 8.27 12.96
CA HIS A 295 -13.40 8.21 13.29
C HIS A 295 -13.05 8.81 14.67
N PHE A 296 -12.30 8.05 15.46
CA PHE A 296 -11.69 8.47 16.74
C PHE A 296 -10.33 9.19 16.56
N CYS A 297 -10.19 10.00 15.50
CA CYS A 297 -8.92 10.63 15.14
C CYS A 297 -8.54 11.82 16.06
N SER A 298 -9.53 12.55 16.58
CA SER A 298 -9.35 13.70 17.49
C SER A 298 -8.56 13.36 18.77
N SER A 299 -8.69 12.14 19.29
CA SER A 299 -8.00 11.63 20.49
C SER A 299 -6.84 10.66 20.18
N CYS A 300 -6.40 10.54 18.92
CA CYS A 300 -5.49 9.47 18.48
C CYS A 300 -4.01 9.68 18.91
N ASN A 301 -3.66 9.20 20.11
CA ASN A 301 -2.32 9.18 20.72
C ASN A 301 -1.29 8.18 20.14
N ARG A 302 -1.59 7.56 18.99
CA ARG A 302 -0.86 6.37 18.50
C ARG A 302 0.23 6.70 17.50
N LEU A 303 1.41 6.11 17.71
CA LEU A 303 2.52 6.03 16.74
C LEU A 303 2.83 4.56 16.42
N ARG A 304 3.37 4.30 15.22
CA ARG A 304 3.80 2.96 14.81
C ARG A 304 5.25 2.97 14.31
N ILE A 305 6.02 1.98 14.74
CA ILE A 305 7.28 1.54 14.12
C ILE A 305 6.98 0.24 13.34
N THR A 306 7.43 0.19 12.09
CA THR A 306 7.29 -0.97 11.19
C THR A 306 8.40 -2.00 11.44
N ALA A 307 8.27 -3.22 10.92
CA ALA A 307 9.26 -4.28 11.17
C ALA A 307 10.62 -4.03 10.53
N ASP A 308 10.63 -3.26 9.44
CA ASP A 308 11.82 -2.73 8.77
C ASP A 308 12.26 -1.35 9.32
N GLY A 309 11.57 -0.83 10.35
CA GLY A 309 12.02 0.29 11.17
C GLY A 309 11.72 1.69 10.64
N ASN A 310 10.65 1.85 9.86
CA ASN A 310 10.06 3.15 9.56
C ASN A 310 9.13 3.61 10.68
N ILE A 311 9.07 4.92 10.95
CA ILE A 311 7.97 5.53 11.71
C ILE A 311 6.81 5.88 10.78
N LYS A 312 5.59 5.55 11.21
CA LYS A 312 4.33 5.89 10.55
C LYS A 312 3.38 6.51 11.59
N VAL A 313 2.92 7.74 11.34
CA VAL A 313 2.14 8.54 12.29
C VAL A 313 0.62 8.35 12.20
N CYS A 314 0.15 7.81 11.06
CA CYS A 314 -1.24 7.41 10.82
C CYS A 314 -1.28 6.07 10.08
N LEU A 315 -2.28 5.23 10.34
CA LEU A 315 -2.39 3.89 9.70
C LEU A 315 -2.61 3.98 8.17
N PHE A 316 -3.23 5.06 7.70
CA PHE A 316 -3.62 5.27 6.30
C PHE A 316 -2.77 6.31 5.55
N ASP A 317 -1.78 6.93 6.21
CA ASP A 317 -0.86 7.87 5.54
C ASP A 317 0.27 7.09 4.86
N ALA A 318 0.50 7.31 3.56
CA ALA A 318 1.58 6.69 2.82
C ALA A 318 2.98 7.17 3.27
N LYS A 319 3.08 8.32 3.94
CA LYS A 319 4.36 8.88 4.42
C LYS A 319 4.95 8.03 5.55
N GLU A 320 6.17 7.56 5.31
CA GLU A 320 6.96 6.75 6.23
C GLU A 320 8.41 7.24 6.21
N ILE A 321 9.07 7.24 7.38
CA ILE A 321 10.45 7.71 7.52
C ILE A 321 11.29 6.64 8.23
N SER A 322 12.36 6.16 7.58
CA SER A 322 13.23 5.12 8.13
C SER A 322 14.02 5.64 9.33
N LEU A 323 13.72 5.12 10.52
CA LEU A 323 14.54 5.31 11.72
C LEU A 323 15.69 4.28 11.74
N ARG A 324 15.48 3.07 11.22
CA ARG A 324 16.52 2.03 11.04
C ARG A 324 17.75 2.60 10.32
N ASP A 325 17.57 3.15 9.13
CA ASP A 325 18.71 3.58 8.31
C ASP A 325 19.41 4.81 8.92
N ARG A 326 18.69 5.62 9.68
CA ARG A 326 19.26 6.73 10.45
C ARG A 326 20.10 6.21 11.63
N MET A 327 19.60 5.24 12.39
CA MET A 327 20.37 4.58 13.46
C MET A 327 21.64 3.91 12.92
N ARG A 328 21.53 3.17 11.80
CA ARG A 328 22.66 2.49 11.16
C ARG A 328 23.67 3.45 10.53
N ALA A 329 23.24 4.64 10.11
CA ALA A 329 24.11 5.74 9.72
C ALA A 329 24.75 6.50 10.91
N GLY A 330 24.56 6.03 12.14
CA GLY A 330 25.18 6.61 13.34
C GLY A 330 24.40 7.78 13.98
N ALA A 331 23.14 8.02 13.58
CA ALA A 331 22.37 9.14 14.14
C ALA A 331 22.21 9.03 15.66
N SER A 332 22.37 10.17 16.33
CA SER A 332 22.18 10.31 17.78
C SER A 332 20.71 10.24 18.17
N ASN A 333 20.45 9.98 19.46
CA ASN A 333 19.10 9.94 20.01
C ASN A 333 18.35 11.28 19.86
N ALA A 334 19.07 12.42 19.92
CA ALA A 334 18.50 13.74 19.71
C ALA A 334 18.07 13.95 18.24
N GLU A 335 18.85 13.49 17.27
CA GLU A 335 18.50 13.58 15.84
C GLU A 335 17.31 12.69 15.50
N LEU A 336 17.25 11.48 16.06
CA LEU A 336 16.10 10.59 15.92
C LEU A 336 14.82 11.24 16.46
N LEU A 337 14.89 11.87 17.65
CA LEU A 337 13.74 12.60 18.21
C LEU A 337 13.33 13.83 17.37
N ARG A 338 14.28 14.54 16.76
CA ARG A 338 13.98 15.64 15.83
C ARG A 338 13.26 15.13 14.56
N ILE A 339 13.66 13.96 14.05
CA ILE A 339 13.00 13.31 12.92
C ILE A 339 11.59 12.85 13.30
N VAL A 340 11.42 12.22 14.47
CA VAL A 340 10.11 11.84 15.02
C VAL A 340 9.21 13.07 15.18
N GLY A 341 9.70 14.15 15.79
CA GLY A 341 8.94 15.40 15.93
C GLY A 341 8.51 16.01 14.60
N SER A 342 9.39 15.97 13.59
CA SER A 342 9.04 16.43 12.23
C SER A 342 7.93 15.58 11.61
N ALA A 343 7.94 14.26 11.84
CA ALA A 343 6.89 13.35 11.38
C ALA A 343 5.57 13.58 12.12
N VAL A 344 5.63 13.74 13.45
CA VAL A 344 4.48 13.97 14.34
C VAL A 344 3.79 15.30 14.02
N LEU A 345 4.54 16.38 13.78
CA LEU A 345 3.97 17.66 13.34
C LEU A 345 3.28 17.58 11.97
N GLY A 346 3.73 16.67 11.09
CA GLY A 346 3.10 16.39 9.80
C GLY A 346 1.81 15.55 9.88
N LYS A 347 1.45 15.03 11.06
CA LYS A 347 0.26 14.19 11.26
C LYS A 347 -1.02 15.01 11.10
N GLN A 348 -1.82 14.63 10.09
CA GLN A 348 -3.10 15.28 9.79
C GLN A 348 -4.14 15.08 10.92
N GLU A 349 -5.16 15.93 10.96
CA GLU A 349 -6.26 15.85 11.95
C GLU A 349 -6.95 14.49 11.92
N LYS A 350 -7.31 14.04 10.71
CA LYS A 350 -7.93 12.76 10.40
C LYS A 350 -7.37 12.23 9.08
N HIS A 351 -7.57 10.95 8.81
CA HIS A 351 -7.32 10.41 7.47
C HIS A 351 -8.45 10.80 6.52
N SER A 352 -8.22 10.63 5.22
CA SER A 352 -9.21 10.85 4.17
C SER A 352 -10.46 9.98 4.34
N SER A 353 -11.54 10.34 3.63
CA SER A 353 -12.80 9.57 3.62
C SER A 353 -12.59 8.16 3.04
N MET A 354 -13.57 7.26 3.21
CA MET A 354 -13.49 5.89 2.68
C MET A 354 -13.19 5.83 1.17
N GLN A 355 -13.63 6.84 0.42
CA GLN A 355 -13.50 6.94 -1.05
C GLN A 355 -12.16 7.55 -1.47
N ASP A 356 -11.52 8.31 -0.57
CA ASP A 356 -10.30 9.10 -0.82
C ASP A 356 -9.05 8.50 -0.14
N ILE A 357 -9.17 7.36 0.54
CA ILE A 357 -8.02 6.61 1.05
C ILE A 357 -7.35 5.93 -0.14
N ASP A 358 -6.16 6.41 -0.50
CA ASP A 358 -5.34 5.79 -1.53
C ASP A 358 -4.82 4.42 -1.07
N VAL A 359 -5.61 3.39 -1.36
CA VAL A 359 -5.30 1.98 -1.11
C VAL A 359 -4.14 1.49 -2.00
N THR A 360 -3.78 2.22 -3.06
CA THR A 360 -2.74 1.82 -4.02
C THR A 360 -1.33 2.22 -3.58
N THR A 361 -1.17 3.37 -2.89
CA THR A 361 0.12 3.80 -2.32
C THR A 361 0.31 3.39 -0.86
N ASN A 362 -0.77 3.16 -0.10
CA ASN A 362 -0.63 2.50 1.20
C ASN A 362 -0.25 1.01 1.01
N ARG A 363 -0.02 0.29 2.11
CA ARG A 363 0.56 -1.05 2.12
C ARG A 363 -0.44 -2.10 2.63
N PRO A 364 -0.28 -3.39 2.28
CA PRO A 364 -1.03 -4.48 2.91
C PRO A 364 -0.86 -4.42 4.44
N MET A 365 -1.91 -4.74 5.21
CA MET A 365 -1.96 -4.53 6.67
C MET A 365 -0.73 -5.10 7.42
N ILE A 366 -0.25 -6.25 6.96
CA ILE A 366 0.92 -7.00 7.46
C ILE A 366 2.28 -6.41 7.03
N LEU A 367 2.34 -5.70 5.89
CA LEU A 367 3.54 -5.11 5.29
C LEU A 367 3.66 -3.60 5.49
N ILE A 368 2.87 -3.01 6.40
CA ILE A 368 3.02 -1.58 6.72
C ILE A 368 4.47 -1.36 7.22
N GLY A 369 5.36 -0.83 6.34
CA GLY A 369 6.80 -1.15 6.27
C GLY A 369 7.56 -0.91 4.93
N ASP A 370 7.48 -1.79 3.92
CA ASP A 370 8.54 -2.01 2.89
C ASP A 370 8.76 -0.92 1.80
N CYS A 371 9.75 -0.02 1.95
CA CYS A 371 9.98 1.05 0.97
C CYS A 371 10.54 0.59 -0.41
N ARG A 372 9.74 0.73 -1.48
CA ARG A 372 10.25 0.84 -2.86
C ARG A 372 10.95 2.18 -3.06
N LEU A 373 12.27 2.20 -2.87
CA LEU A 373 13.10 3.38 -3.11
C LEU A 373 12.97 3.89 -4.56
N ALA A 374 12.41 5.08 -4.73
CA ALA A 374 12.63 5.88 -5.92
C ALA A 374 14.13 6.22 -6.00
N ARG A 375 14.83 5.70 -7.02
CA ARG A 375 16.27 5.94 -7.20
C ARG A 375 16.51 7.40 -7.57
N GLY A 376 16.90 8.21 -6.58
CA GLY A 376 17.33 9.59 -6.78
C GLY A 376 18.62 9.67 -7.61
N VAL A 377 18.55 10.41 -8.73
CA VAL A 377 19.67 10.65 -9.65
C VAL A 377 20.87 11.21 -8.90
N HIS A 378 21.99 10.46 -8.88
CA HIS A 378 23.29 10.97 -8.47
C HIS A 378 24.15 11.20 -9.71
N GLY A 379 24.40 12.47 -10.02
CA GLY A 379 25.26 12.85 -11.13
C GLY A 379 26.73 12.60 -10.79
N HIS A 380 27.35 11.60 -11.42
CA HIS A 380 28.80 11.42 -11.34
C HIS A 380 29.51 12.39 -12.28
N ARG A 381 30.35 13.25 -11.67
CA ARG A 381 31.29 14.12 -12.38
C ARG A 381 32.31 13.28 -13.16
N ARG A 382 32.70 13.78 -14.33
CA ARG A 382 33.87 13.27 -15.07
C ARG A 382 35.14 13.39 -14.22
N ALA A 383 35.95 12.35 -14.25
CA ALA A 383 37.39 12.42 -14.03
C ALA A 383 38.07 11.65 -15.18
N SER A 384 39.21 12.12 -15.63
CA SER A 384 39.91 11.68 -16.84
C SER A 384 41.40 11.50 -16.57
N ALA A 385 42.10 10.88 -17.53
CA ALA A 385 43.57 10.66 -17.62
C ALA A 385 44.04 9.22 -17.21
N PRO A 386 45.28 8.78 -17.54
CA PRO A 386 45.53 8.17 -18.87
C PRO A 386 46.55 6.99 -18.91
N LEU A 387 46.58 6.24 -20.04
CA LEU A 387 47.76 5.58 -20.68
C LEU A 387 48.59 4.53 -19.85
N HIS A 388 49.40 3.59 -20.37
CA HIS A 388 50.00 3.36 -21.70
C HIS A 388 50.57 1.90 -21.86
N VAL A 389 50.64 1.39 -23.11
CA VAL A 389 51.54 0.33 -23.72
C VAL A 389 51.76 -1.02 -23.00
N LEU A 390 51.44 -2.18 -23.61
CA LEU A 390 52.32 -3.16 -24.34
C LEU A 390 51.47 -4.45 -24.59
N SER A 391 51.75 -5.44 -25.46
CA SER A 391 52.49 -5.63 -26.74
C SER A 391 52.10 -7.05 -27.26
N ALA A 392 52.22 -7.52 -28.51
CA ALA A 392 52.77 -7.02 -29.78
C ALA A 392 51.99 -7.60 -31.02
N ARG A 393 52.66 -7.79 -32.16
CA ARG A 393 52.26 -8.55 -33.38
C ARG A 393 53.47 -9.46 -33.79
N PRO A 394 53.35 -10.55 -34.60
CA PRO A 394 52.85 -10.46 -35.98
C PRO A 394 52.12 -11.67 -36.62
N HIS A 395 51.41 -11.33 -37.70
CA HIS A 395 51.09 -12.08 -38.93
C HIS A 395 51.19 -13.62 -39.00
N GLY A 396 50.03 -14.25 -39.24
CA GLY A 396 49.89 -15.52 -39.96
C GLY A 396 48.81 -15.39 -41.04
N LEU A 397 49.16 -15.66 -42.31
CA LEU A 397 48.22 -15.70 -43.43
C LEU A 397 47.51 -17.05 -43.46
N GLN A 398 46.17 -17.10 -43.52
CA GLN A 398 45.51 -18.27 -44.12
C GLN A 398 44.13 -17.99 -44.74
N GLN A 399 44.09 -18.29 -46.03
CA GLN A 399 42.99 -18.51 -46.97
C GLN A 399 41.53 -18.38 -46.50
N VAL A 400 40.82 -17.50 -47.21
CA VAL A 400 39.39 -17.62 -47.49
C VAL A 400 39.10 -18.95 -48.20
N ARG A 401 38.05 -19.66 -47.77
CA ARG A 401 37.35 -20.66 -48.60
C ARG A 401 35.86 -20.33 -48.60
N TYR A 402 35.35 -19.93 -49.76
CA TYR A 402 33.92 -19.95 -50.04
C TYR A 402 33.49 -21.39 -50.33
N ALA A 403 32.39 -21.83 -49.72
CA ALA A 403 31.66 -23.02 -50.11
C ALA A 403 30.16 -22.69 -50.06
N SER A 404 29.59 -22.38 -51.22
CA SER A 404 28.16 -22.15 -51.40
C SER A 404 27.54 -23.38 -52.07
N SER A 405 26.78 -24.18 -51.32
CA SER A 405 25.97 -25.27 -51.92
C SER A 405 24.87 -25.80 -50.98
N SER A 406 23.69 -25.20 -51.05
CA SER A 406 22.41 -25.95 -51.05
C SER A 406 21.27 -25.05 -51.50
N ALA A 407 20.49 -25.56 -52.46
CA ALA A 407 19.29 -24.91 -53.02
C ALA A 407 18.08 -25.07 -52.06
N PRO A 408 16.94 -24.40 -52.30
CA PRO A 408 15.91 -24.24 -51.28
C PRO A 408 15.05 -25.49 -51.09
N THR A 409 15.12 -26.10 -49.91
CA THR A 409 14.10 -27.03 -49.44
C THR A 409 13.02 -26.26 -48.68
N SER A 410 11.81 -26.25 -49.24
CA SER A 410 10.60 -25.78 -48.56
C SER A 410 10.23 -26.74 -47.44
N THR A 411 10.83 -26.55 -46.26
CA THR A 411 10.39 -27.23 -45.04
C THR A 411 9.04 -26.66 -44.59
N PRO A 412 8.10 -27.49 -44.09
CA PRO A 412 6.89 -26.98 -43.47
C PRO A 412 7.30 -26.13 -42.26
N SER A 413 6.73 -24.92 -42.14
CA SER A 413 7.07 -23.98 -41.09
C SER A 413 6.68 -24.54 -39.72
N SER A 414 7.63 -25.13 -38.99
CA SER A 414 7.39 -25.62 -37.65
C SER A 414 7.07 -24.45 -36.71
N LEU A 415 6.07 -24.66 -35.84
CA LEU A 415 5.72 -23.66 -34.83
C LEU A 415 6.88 -23.53 -33.85
N THR A 416 7.45 -22.33 -33.74
CA THR A 416 8.66 -22.08 -32.94
C THR A 416 8.48 -22.31 -31.44
N HIS A 417 7.24 -22.38 -30.97
CA HIS A 417 6.86 -22.56 -29.56
C HIS A 417 6.49 -24.00 -29.20
N LEU A 418 6.94 -25.00 -29.98
CA LEU A 418 6.74 -26.42 -29.68
C LEU A 418 8.08 -27.13 -29.46
N ASP A 419 8.10 -28.07 -28.52
CA ASP A 419 9.19 -29.05 -28.39
C ASP A 419 9.08 -30.19 -29.42
N GLU A 420 10.04 -31.11 -29.40
CA GLU A 420 10.07 -32.32 -30.24
C GLU A 420 8.91 -33.30 -30.00
N HIS A 421 8.07 -33.05 -28.99
CA HIS A 421 6.87 -33.81 -28.66
C HIS A 421 5.58 -33.01 -28.92
N GLY A 422 5.67 -31.84 -29.57
CA GLY A 422 4.52 -30.99 -29.88
C GLY A 422 3.91 -30.28 -28.67
N ARG A 423 4.64 -30.14 -27.56
CA ARG A 423 4.17 -29.46 -26.34
C ARG A 423 4.62 -28.00 -26.31
N PRO A 424 3.87 -27.09 -25.66
CA PRO A 424 4.26 -25.68 -25.56
C PRO A 424 5.62 -25.50 -24.88
N SER A 425 6.57 -24.89 -25.59
CA SER A 425 7.94 -24.65 -25.15
C SER A 425 8.39 -23.22 -25.46
N MET A 426 9.24 -22.66 -24.59
CA MET A 426 9.75 -21.30 -24.77
C MET A 426 10.91 -21.31 -25.77
N VAL A 427 10.85 -20.44 -26.77
CA VAL A 427 11.92 -20.26 -27.77
C VAL A 427 13.21 -19.82 -27.07
N ASP A 428 14.27 -20.63 -27.10
CA ASP A 428 15.55 -20.18 -26.54
C ASP A 428 16.10 -18.97 -27.33
N VAL A 429 16.66 -18.02 -26.59
CA VAL A 429 17.30 -16.80 -27.08
C VAL A 429 18.74 -16.65 -26.60
N GLY A 430 19.30 -17.61 -25.86
CA GLY A 430 20.65 -17.59 -25.29
C GLY A 430 21.71 -17.08 -26.25
N ASP A 431 21.84 -17.72 -27.41
CA ASP A 431 22.89 -17.42 -28.42
C ASP A 431 22.59 -16.22 -29.32
N LYS A 432 21.52 -15.47 -29.07
CA LYS A 432 21.16 -14.30 -29.87
C LYS A 432 21.84 -13.06 -29.30
N ASN A 433 22.60 -12.35 -30.13
CA ASN A 433 23.18 -11.06 -29.75
C ASN A 433 22.07 -10.01 -29.52
N PRO A 434 22.11 -9.24 -28.43
CA PRO A 434 21.20 -8.11 -28.22
C PRO A 434 21.31 -7.09 -29.36
N THR A 435 20.17 -6.56 -29.78
CA THR A 435 20.04 -5.59 -30.87
C THR A 435 18.99 -4.56 -30.49
N ARG A 436 19.15 -3.31 -30.93
CA ARG A 436 18.09 -2.32 -30.81
C ARG A 436 16.92 -2.72 -31.69
N ARG A 437 15.72 -2.76 -31.12
CA ARG A 437 14.50 -3.18 -31.81
C ARG A 437 13.37 -2.21 -31.53
N SER A 438 12.50 -2.05 -32.52
CA SER A 438 11.29 -1.23 -32.44
C SER A 438 10.15 -1.98 -33.10
N ALA A 439 8.95 -1.89 -32.54
CA ALA A 439 7.72 -2.30 -33.22
C ALA A 439 6.65 -1.23 -33.02
N THR A 440 5.86 -0.97 -34.05
CA THR A 440 4.68 -0.12 -34.01
C THR A 440 3.47 -0.97 -34.38
N ALA A 441 2.43 -0.91 -33.56
CA ALA A 441 1.15 -1.50 -33.83
C ALA A 441 0.06 -0.42 -33.84
N SER A 442 -0.98 -0.64 -34.63
CA SER A 442 -2.19 0.18 -34.68
C SER A 442 -3.42 -0.68 -34.44
N GLY A 443 -4.52 -0.07 -34.03
CA GLY A 443 -5.87 -0.66 -34.07
C GLY A 443 -6.92 0.43 -33.89
N ARG A 444 -8.18 0.14 -34.26
CA ARG A 444 -9.28 1.11 -34.15
C ARG A 444 -10.39 0.59 -33.26
N ILE A 445 -11.13 1.51 -32.65
CA ILE A 445 -12.45 1.23 -32.08
C ILE A 445 -13.47 2.18 -32.71
N TYR A 446 -14.49 1.62 -33.35
CA TYR A 446 -15.62 2.38 -33.88
C TYR A 446 -16.61 2.69 -32.78
N ILE A 447 -17.11 3.93 -32.75
CA ILE A 447 -17.97 4.47 -31.69
C ILE A 447 -19.10 5.32 -32.30
N PRO A 448 -20.27 5.43 -31.64
CA PRO A 448 -21.34 6.32 -32.10
C PRO A 448 -21.00 7.80 -31.85
N ALA A 449 -21.65 8.69 -32.60
CA ALA A 449 -21.45 10.14 -32.52
C ALA A 449 -21.55 10.71 -31.09
N ALA A 450 -22.48 10.20 -30.27
CA ALA A 450 -22.66 10.61 -28.88
C ALA A 450 -21.44 10.30 -27.97
N ALA A 451 -20.67 9.25 -28.30
CA ALA A 451 -19.43 8.91 -27.60
C ALA A 451 -18.23 9.67 -28.20
N TYR A 452 -18.20 9.89 -29.52
CA TYR A 452 -17.19 10.73 -30.17
C TYR A 452 -17.20 12.18 -29.64
N ALA A 453 -18.38 12.76 -29.47
CA ALA A 453 -18.56 14.09 -28.90
C ALA A 453 -18.03 14.23 -27.45
N LEU A 454 -17.89 13.13 -26.70
CA LEU A 454 -17.32 13.15 -25.34
C LEU A 454 -15.78 13.10 -25.32
N VAL A 455 -15.14 12.63 -26.38
CA VAL A 455 -13.66 12.48 -26.46
C VAL A 455 -13.00 13.52 -27.36
N SER A 456 -13.76 14.20 -28.21
CA SER A 456 -13.25 15.15 -29.21
C SER A 456 -13.48 16.63 -28.84
N ALA A 457 -14.16 16.91 -27.72
CA ALA A 457 -14.64 18.25 -27.40
C ALA A 457 -13.71 19.03 -26.45
N ASP A 458 -12.93 19.95 -27.02
CA ASP A 458 -12.63 21.25 -26.41
C ASP A 458 -13.73 22.24 -26.80
N TYR A 459 -14.92 22.25 -26.14
CA TYR A 459 -15.92 23.37 -26.15
C TYR A 459 -17.06 23.15 -25.10
N PRO A 460 -17.94 24.12 -24.77
CA PRO A 460 -17.79 24.87 -23.53
C PRO A 460 -19.07 24.92 -22.65
N THR A 461 -19.02 25.74 -21.60
CA THR A 461 -20.16 26.11 -20.77
C THR A 461 -21.18 27.00 -21.50
N SER A 462 -22.29 26.44 -21.99
CA SER A 462 -23.58 27.15 -22.00
C SER A 462 -24.77 26.22 -22.27
N SER A 463 -25.90 26.62 -21.70
CA SER A 463 -27.24 26.03 -21.78
C SER A 463 -27.71 25.65 -23.18
N GLY A 464 -27.98 24.36 -23.39
CA GLY A 464 -28.82 23.83 -24.47
C GLY A 464 -29.53 22.57 -23.96
N ALA A 465 -30.86 22.55 -24.01
CA ALA A 465 -31.63 21.43 -23.46
C ALA A 465 -31.45 20.16 -24.30
N LEU A 466 -30.98 19.08 -23.68
CA LEU A 466 -30.79 17.76 -24.27
C LEU A 466 -31.51 16.73 -23.40
N SER A 467 -32.13 15.74 -24.05
CA SER A 467 -33.00 14.71 -23.45
C SER A 467 -32.38 14.01 -22.24
N ASP A 468 -33.20 13.81 -21.20
CA ASP A 468 -32.78 13.43 -19.84
C ASP A 468 -31.89 12.18 -19.74
N GLU A 469 -32.10 11.17 -20.59
CA GLU A 469 -31.31 9.93 -20.58
C GLU A 469 -29.85 10.14 -21.00
N ILE A 470 -29.60 11.00 -21.99
CA ILE A 470 -28.26 11.31 -22.50
C ILE A 470 -27.48 12.10 -21.45
N SER A 471 -28.13 13.06 -20.78
CA SER A 471 -27.57 13.84 -19.67
C SER A 471 -27.01 12.94 -18.54
N ALA A 472 -27.79 11.95 -18.11
CA ALA A 472 -27.37 11.02 -17.06
C ALA A 472 -26.15 10.18 -17.48
N ALA A 473 -26.16 9.63 -18.71
CA ALA A 473 -25.07 8.82 -19.25
C ALA A 473 -23.77 9.64 -19.42
N GLN A 474 -23.86 10.86 -19.96
CA GLN A 474 -22.73 11.78 -20.09
C GLN A 474 -22.15 12.18 -18.72
N SER A 475 -22.99 12.43 -17.71
CA SER A 475 -22.52 12.72 -16.35
C SER A 475 -21.76 11.53 -15.74
N LYS A 476 -22.20 10.30 -16.01
CA LYS A 476 -21.57 9.05 -15.55
C LYS A 476 -20.24 8.79 -16.26
N ALA A 477 -20.14 9.11 -17.55
CA ALA A 477 -18.87 9.07 -18.29
C ALA A 477 -17.88 10.12 -17.77
N ARG A 478 -18.30 11.38 -17.58
CA ARG A 478 -17.45 12.45 -17.03
C ARG A 478 -16.91 12.12 -15.62
N ARG A 479 -17.67 11.41 -14.78
CA ARG A 479 -17.21 10.91 -13.47
C ARG A 479 -16.07 9.87 -13.56
N LYS A 480 -15.84 9.22 -14.70
CA LYS A 480 -14.71 8.30 -14.89
C LYS A 480 -13.39 9.01 -15.22
N GLY A 481 -13.41 10.29 -15.58
CA GLY A 481 -12.23 11.04 -16.04
C GLY A 481 -12.00 10.96 -17.55
N ASP A 482 -10.87 11.52 -18.00
CA ASP A 482 -10.47 11.55 -19.42
C ASP A 482 -10.21 10.13 -19.95
N ALA A 483 -11.09 9.67 -20.83
CA ALA A 483 -11.03 8.34 -21.43
C ALA A 483 -9.78 8.11 -22.31
N LEU A 484 -9.29 9.14 -22.99
CA LEU A 484 -8.12 9.02 -23.87
C LEU A 484 -6.83 8.95 -23.04
N THR A 485 -6.67 9.82 -22.04
CA THR A 485 -5.52 9.75 -21.12
C THR A 485 -5.50 8.43 -20.33
N VAL A 486 -6.65 7.96 -19.83
CA VAL A 486 -6.73 6.68 -19.11
C VAL A 486 -6.38 5.50 -20.04
N ALA A 487 -6.87 5.50 -21.28
CA ALA A 487 -6.52 4.47 -22.27
C ALA A 487 -5.05 4.52 -22.70
N GLN A 488 -4.45 5.71 -22.81
CA GLN A 488 -3.03 5.90 -23.13
C GLN A 488 -2.13 5.35 -22.01
N LEU A 489 -2.46 5.64 -20.75
CA LEU A 489 -1.77 5.07 -19.59
C LEU A 489 -1.92 3.55 -19.53
N ALA A 490 -3.13 3.04 -19.79
CA ALA A 490 -3.39 1.60 -19.84
C ALA A 490 -2.56 0.89 -20.92
N ALA A 491 -2.46 1.45 -22.13
CA ALA A 491 -1.59 0.94 -23.19
C ALA A 491 -0.11 0.89 -22.77
N ILE A 492 0.40 1.96 -22.15
CA ILE A 492 1.78 2.03 -21.65
C ILE A 492 2.05 1.02 -20.52
N MET A 493 1.07 0.78 -19.65
CA MET A 493 1.17 -0.20 -18.56
C MET A 493 1.08 -1.64 -19.06
N ALA A 494 0.20 -1.91 -20.03
CA ALA A 494 0.00 -3.23 -20.61
C ALA A 494 1.24 -3.72 -21.37
N SER A 495 1.87 -2.83 -22.15
CA SER A 495 3.14 -3.09 -22.84
C SER A 495 4.21 -3.69 -21.92
N LYS A 496 4.33 -3.14 -20.70
CA LYS A 496 5.31 -3.55 -19.68
C LYS A 496 4.96 -4.87 -18.95
N LYS A 497 3.76 -5.41 -19.18
CA LYS A 497 3.24 -6.65 -18.57
C LYS A 497 2.98 -7.75 -19.60
N THR A 498 3.47 -7.60 -20.83
CA THR A 498 3.21 -8.55 -21.93
C THR A 498 3.58 -9.99 -21.57
N SER A 499 4.73 -10.22 -20.93
CA SER A 499 5.15 -11.55 -20.44
C SER A 499 4.31 -12.11 -19.30
N ASP A 500 3.58 -11.27 -18.57
CA ASP A 500 2.67 -11.69 -17.50
C ASP A 500 1.30 -12.11 -18.07
N LEU A 501 0.94 -11.58 -19.24
CA LEU A 501 -0.36 -11.76 -19.90
C LEU A 501 -0.33 -12.83 -21.00
N ILE A 502 0.79 -12.96 -21.71
CA ILE A 502 0.95 -13.86 -22.86
C ILE A 502 2.00 -14.92 -22.51
N PRO A 503 1.60 -16.19 -22.31
CA PRO A 503 2.52 -17.29 -22.03
C PRO A 503 3.64 -17.39 -23.09
N LEU A 504 4.83 -17.82 -22.66
CA LEU A 504 6.02 -18.02 -23.50
C LEU A 504 6.62 -16.75 -24.12
N CYS A 505 6.03 -15.57 -23.90
CA CYS A 505 6.72 -14.30 -24.14
C CYS A 505 7.86 -14.09 -23.13
N HIS A 506 8.96 -13.50 -23.58
CA HIS A 506 10.11 -13.20 -22.72
C HIS A 506 9.90 -11.84 -22.03
N PRO A 507 10.31 -11.67 -20.76
CA PRO A 507 10.34 -10.34 -20.15
C PRO A 507 11.41 -9.47 -20.84
N LEU A 508 11.00 -8.35 -21.45
CA LEU A 508 11.89 -7.47 -22.20
C LEU A 508 12.25 -6.20 -21.43
N PRO A 509 13.52 -5.74 -21.47
CA PRO A 509 13.92 -4.44 -20.96
C PRO A 509 13.48 -3.33 -21.93
N ILE A 510 12.20 -2.96 -21.87
CA ILE A 510 11.62 -1.88 -22.69
C ILE A 510 12.29 -0.55 -22.35
N THR A 511 12.82 0.13 -23.37
CA THR A 511 13.53 1.42 -23.26
C THR A 511 12.65 2.62 -23.57
N LYS A 512 11.65 2.46 -24.46
CA LYS A 512 10.57 3.44 -24.68
C LYS A 512 9.25 2.73 -24.98
N VAL A 513 8.15 3.22 -24.41
CA VAL A 513 6.80 3.06 -24.95
C VAL A 513 6.31 4.44 -25.36
N ASP A 514 5.75 4.54 -26.56
CA ASP A 514 5.08 5.71 -27.12
C ASP A 514 3.68 5.22 -27.49
N ALA A 515 2.63 5.78 -26.89
CA ALA A 515 1.26 5.40 -27.21
C ALA A 515 0.43 6.65 -27.43
N ALA A 516 -0.41 6.66 -28.45
CA ALA A 516 -1.33 7.73 -28.77
C ALA A 516 -2.72 7.15 -29.05
N LEU A 517 -3.75 7.91 -28.69
CA LEU A 517 -5.12 7.66 -29.11
C LEU A 517 -5.67 8.94 -29.76
N THR A 518 -6.17 8.80 -30.97
CA THR A 518 -6.60 9.92 -31.81
C THR A 518 -8.02 9.65 -32.29
N PRO A 519 -9.00 10.50 -31.93
CA PRO A 519 -10.33 10.47 -32.55
C PRO A 519 -10.22 10.77 -34.05
N GLU A 520 -10.92 10.00 -34.87
CA GLU A 520 -11.02 10.16 -36.33
C GLU A 520 -12.51 10.23 -36.71
N GLU A 521 -12.86 11.16 -37.60
CA GLU A 521 -14.16 11.25 -38.27
C GLU A 521 -13.99 10.86 -39.75
N HIS A 522 -14.81 9.93 -40.21
CA HIS A 522 -14.79 9.40 -41.57
C HIS A 522 -16.09 9.80 -42.28
N VAL A 523 -15.97 10.52 -43.39
CA VAL A 523 -17.08 10.89 -44.27
C VAL A 523 -17.11 9.93 -45.44
N ALA A 524 -18.18 9.15 -45.59
CA ALA A 524 -18.32 8.20 -46.69
C ALA A 524 -18.59 8.94 -48.02
N ALA A 525 -17.80 8.65 -49.06
CA ALA A 525 -17.88 9.36 -50.35
C ALA A 525 -19.16 9.11 -51.17
N THR A 526 -20.08 8.28 -50.67
CA THR A 526 -21.31 7.84 -51.38
C THR A 526 -22.56 7.80 -50.49
N SER A 527 -22.49 8.28 -49.24
CA SER A 527 -23.65 8.41 -48.34
C SER A 527 -23.37 9.43 -47.22
N ASP A 528 -24.38 10.17 -46.78
CA ASP A 528 -24.29 11.15 -45.67
C ASP A 528 -24.11 10.50 -44.27
N ALA A 529 -23.57 9.28 -44.22
CA ALA A 529 -23.31 8.55 -42.99
C ALA A 529 -21.91 8.90 -42.45
N HIS A 530 -21.87 9.71 -41.39
CA HIS A 530 -20.65 9.96 -40.63
C HIS A 530 -20.31 8.73 -39.78
N GLN A 531 -19.08 8.22 -39.90
CA GLN A 531 -18.57 7.14 -39.05
C GLN A 531 -17.43 7.67 -38.17
N TYR A 532 -17.48 7.35 -36.88
CA TYR A 532 -16.52 7.84 -35.89
C TYR A 532 -15.69 6.69 -35.32
N SER A 533 -14.39 6.91 -35.13
CA SER A 533 -13.51 5.94 -34.49
C SER A 533 -12.46 6.60 -33.62
N ILE A 534 -11.79 5.81 -32.78
CA ILE A 534 -10.53 6.20 -32.13
C ILE A 534 -9.44 5.26 -32.63
N LEU A 535 -8.43 5.82 -33.29
CA LEU A 535 -7.20 5.13 -33.66
C LEU A 535 -6.28 5.07 -32.44
N CYS A 536 -5.85 3.87 -32.04
CA CYS A 536 -4.75 3.70 -31.09
C CYS A 536 -3.50 3.25 -31.85
N GLU A 537 -2.40 4.00 -31.73
CA GLU A 537 -1.07 3.60 -32.22
C GLU A 537 -0.10 3.51 -31.04
N ALA A 538 0.67 2.41 -30.97
CA ALA A 538 1.70 2.21 -29.95
C ALA A 538 3.03 1.77 -30.58
N THR A 539 4.09 2.54 -30.33
CA THR A 539 5.48 2.21 -30.68
C THR A 539 6.27 1.82 -29.43
N VAL A 540 6.83 0.61 -29.43
CA VAL A 540 7.63 0.07 -28.32
C VAL A 540 9.06 -0.17 -28.80
N LYS A 541 10.05 0.14 -27.94
CA LYS A 541 11.48 -0.01 -28.20
C LYS A 541 12.17 -0.77 -27.06
N CYS A 542 13.13 -1.61 -27.39
CA CYS A 542 14.01 -2.28 -26.43
C CYS A 542 15.41 -2.51 -27.05
N ASP A 543 16.41 -2.75 -26.21
CA ASP A 543 17.68 -3.34 -26.63
C ASP A 543 17.68 -4.81 -26.16
N GLY A 544 17.48 -5.76 -27.08
CA GLY A 544 17.05 -7.12 -26.71
C GLY A 544 17.37 -8.23 -27.72
N LYS A 545 17.20 -9.47 -27.27
CA LYS A 545 17.52 -10.70 -28.03
C LYS A 545 16.36 -11.21 -28.90
N THR A 546 15.12 -10.90 -28.53
CA THR A 546 13.89 -11.24 -29.26
C THR A 546 13.11 -9.99 -29.71
N GLY A 547 12.07 -10.17 -30.52
CA GLY A 547 11.21 -9.11 -31.03
C GLY A 547 10.44 -8.38 -29.93
N VAL A 548 9.79 -7.27 -30.29
CA VAL A 548 9.01 -6.40 -29.38
C VAL A 548 7.58 -6.13 -29.93
N GLU A 549 7.16 -6.95 -30.89
CA GLU A 549 5.84 -6.89 -31.55
C GLU A 549 4.69 -7.17 -30.58
N MET A 550 4.88 -8.12 -29.65
CA MET A 550 3.83 -8.50 -28.70
C MET A 550 3.55 -7.38 -27.70
N GLU A 551 4.58 -6.64 -27.30
CA GLU A 551 4.48 -5.48 -26.40
C GLU A 551 3.76 -4.30 -27.06
N ALA A 552 3.86 -4.15 -28.38
CA ALA A 552 3.12 -3.15 -29.15
C ALA A 552 1.65 -3.57 -29.35
N LEU A 553 1.41 -4.83 -29.75
CA LEU A 553 0.06 -5.39 -29.91
C LEU A 553 -0.74 -5.41 -28.60
N THR A 554 -0.08 -5.76 -27.49
CA THR A 554 -0.69 -5.76 -26.15
C THR A 554 -1.03 -4.33 -25.69
N ALA A 555 -0.18 -3.35 -26.00
CA ALA A 555 -0.45 -1.94 -25.73
C ALA A 555 -1.72 -1.45 -26.44
N VAL A 556 -1.81 -1.66 -27.77
CA VAL A 556 -3.00 -1.31 -28.57
C VAL A 556 -4.25 -2.02 -28.06
N SER A 557 -4.16 -3.34 -27.84
CA SER A 557 -5.31 -4.16 -27.43
C SER A 557 -5.90 -3.68 -26.10
N VAL A 558 -5.06 -3.44 -25.09
CA VAL A 558 -5.53 -2.95 -23.78
C VAL A 558 -5.96 -1.48 -23.83
N GLY A 559 -5.32 -0.64 -24.67
CA GLY A 559 -5.76 0.72 -24.92
C GLY A 559 -7.20 0.77 -25.44
N LEU A 560 -7.51 0.02 -26.49
CA LEU A 560 -8.85 -0.05 -27.10
C LEU A 560 -9.89 -0.69 -26.17
N LEU A 561 -9.53 -1.75 -25.42
CA LEU A 561 -10.39 -2.32 -24.38
C LEU A 561 -10.67 -1.33 -23.22
N THR A 562 -9.73 -0.43 -22.94
CA THR A 562 -9.93 0.63 -21.93
C THR A 562 -10.89 1.70 -22.44
N VAL A 563 -10.77 2.11 -23.72
CA VAL A 563 -11.76 2.98 -24.37
C VAL A 563 -13.16 2.35 -24.30
N TRP A 564 -13.28 1.06 -24.59
CA TRP A 564 -14.54 0.32 -24.45
C TRP A 564 -15.11 0.42 -23.03
N ASP A 565 -14.33 0.10 -22.00
CA ASP A 565 -14.84 0.14 -20.61
C ASP A 565 -15.29 1.55 -20.21
N MET A 566 -14.52 2.56 -20.60
CA MET A 566 -14.83 3.96 -20.32
C MET A 566 -16.13 4.40 -21.00
N LEU A 567 -16.32 4.06 -22.28
CA LEU A 567 -17.41 4.58 -23.11
C LEU A 567 -18.68 3.71 -23.18
N LYS A 568 -18.65 2.43 -22.78
CA LYS A 568 -19.82 1.50 -22.87
C LYS A 568 -21.12 1.98 -22.20
N ALA A 569 -21.04 2.95 -21.28
CA ALA A 569 -22.21 3.57 -20.64
C ALA A 569 -22.94 4.59 -21.53
N VAL A 570 -22.30 5.07 -22.60
CA VAL A 570 -22.83 6.06 -23.56
C VAL A 570 -22.88 5.48 -24.98
N ALA A 571 -21.90 4.64 -25.34
CA ALA A 571 -21.76 4.06 -26.67
C ALA A 571 -22.64 2.82 -26.94
N GLY A 572 -23.29 2.26 -25.92
CA GLY A 572 -24.08 1.04 -26.05
C GLY A 572 -23.23 -0.22 -26.30
N LYS A 573 -23.81 -1.19 -27.03
CA LYS A 573 -23.17 -2.48 -27.36
C LYS A 573 -22.55 -2.51 -28.77
N GLU A 574 -22.84 -1.52 -29.60
CA GLU A 574 -22.49 -1.48 -31.03
C GLU A 574 -21.06 -0.97 -31.32
N MET A 575 -20.22 -0.85 -30.30
CA MET A 575 -18.79 -0.58 -30.52
C MET A 575 -18.12 -1.79 -31.18
N GLU A 576 -17.13 -1.57 -32.02
CA GLU A 576 -16.35 -2.64 -32.64
C GLU A 576 -14.86 -2.29 -32.59
N ILE A 577 -14.03 -3.25 -32.15
CA ILE A 577 -12.57 -3.12 -32.16
C ILE A 577 -12.02 -3.86 -33.37
N THR A 578 -11.39 -3.14 -34.31
CA THR A 578 -10.86 -3.68 -35.56
C THR A 578 -9.36 -3.41 -35.73
N ASP A 579 -8.78 -3.99 -36.77
CA ASP A 579 -7.48 -3.59 -37.32
C ASP A 579 -6.26 -3.66 -36.39
N ILE A 580 -6.33 -4.40 -35.28
CA ILE A 580 -5.18 -4.62 -34.39
C ILE A 580 -4.07 -5.35 -35.16
N LYS A 581 -3.04 -4.63 -35.58
CA LYS A 581 -1.96 -5.13 -36.45
C LYS A 581 -0.64 -4.40 -36.24
N VAL A 582 0.47 -5.12 -36.41
CA VAL A 582 1.81 -4.52 -36.51
C VAL A 582 1.92 -3.76 -37.84
N THR A 583 2.18 -2.46 -37.77
CA THR A 583 2.34 -1.55 -38.92
C THR A 583 3.81 -1.37 -39.30
N ARG A 584 4.71 -1.38 -38.31
CA ARG A 584 6.16 -1.26 -38.52
C ARG A 584 6.94 -2.14 -37.54
N LYS A 585 8.08 -2.64 -37.99
CA LYS A 585 9.10 -3.28 -37.16
C LYS A 585 10.48 -2.87 -37.67
N SER A 586 11.43 -2.67 -36.77
CA SER A 586 12.84 -2.53 -37.13
C SER A 586 13.78 -3.27 -36.20
N GLY A 587 14.90 -3.73 -36.75
CA GLY A 587 15.94 -4.49 -36.06
C GLY A 587 15.67 -5.99 -35.90
N GLY A 588 16.73 -6.73 -35.56
CA GLY A 588 16.75 -8.19 -35.51
C GLY A 588 17.18 -8.84 -36.83
N ARG A 589 17.20 -10.18 -36.89
CA ARG A 589 17.71 -10.94 -38.05
C ARG A 589 16.80 -10.92 -39.29
N SER A 590 15.51 -10.63 -39.11
CA SER A 590 14.49 -10.68 -40.18
C SER A 590 14.43 -9.42 -41.05
N GLY A 591 15.26 -8.41 -40.77
CA GLY A 591 15.18 -7.09 -41.40
C GLY A 591 14.03 -6.22 -40.87
N ASP A 592 13.95 -5.01 -41.42
CA ASP A 592 12.90 -4.04 -41.13
C ASP A 592 11.64 -4.36 -41.97
N PHE A 593 10.47 -4.15 -41.37
CA PHE A 593 9.17 -4.37 -42.00
C PHE A 593 8.29 -3.13 -41.87
N VAL A 594 7.61 -2.78 -42.95
CA VAL A 594 6.53 -1.80 -42.97
C VAL A 594 5.35 -2.45 -43.68
N ARG A 595 4.20 -2.49 -43.02
CA ARG A 595 2.95 -2.97 -43.63
C ARG A 595 2.52 -1.95 -44.69
N LYS A 596 2.28 -2.41 -45.92
CA LYS A 596 1.61 -1.58 -46.93
C LYS A 596 0.18 -1.33 -46.43
N THR A 597 -0.18 -0.05 -46.35
CA THR A 597 -1.53 0.45 -46.02
C THR A 597 -2.48 0.21 -47.16
#